data_AF-A0A8T1IT52-F1
#
_entry.id   AF-A0A8T1IT52-F1
#
_cell.length_a   1.000
_cell.length_b   1.000
_cell.length_c   1.000
_cell.angle_alpha   90.00
_cell.angle_beta   90.00
_cell.angle_gamma   90.00
#
_symmetry.space_group_name_H-M   'P 1'
#
loop_
_entity.id
_entity.type
_entity.pdbx_description
1 polymer ?
#
loop_
_entity_poly.entity_id
_entity_poly.type
_entity_poly.pdbx_seq_one_letter_code
_entity_poly.pdbx_strand_id
1 'polypeptide(L)'
;MKSQAEELRQLHAASTTESEDTLSAKTKKERFDGQSWDSPSASPFYDVLREHKDVLPDEIPAELPQDKGIQHEIDLVPGTKYCVTRQWPLPRDQVKAIDDFFESRRQAGQVRESKSPHSAPTFCVKKPQSGWRIAHA
;
A
#
# COMPACT_ATOMS: atom_id res chain seq x y z
N MET A 1 34.10 -20.57 23.39
CA MET A 1 33.38 -19.28 23.43
C MET A 1 32.82 -19.06 22.03
N LYS A 2 31.49 -19.15 21.84
CA LYS A 2 30.87 -18.89 20.53
C LYS A 2 30.97 -17.39 20.25
N SER A 3 31.26 -17.02 18.99
CA SER A 3 31.47 -15.60 18.65
C SER A 3 30.14 -14.84 18.63
N GLN A 4 30.16 -13.53 18.93
CA GLN A 4 28.96 -12.67 18.87
C GLN A 4 28.27 -12.70 17.49
N ALA A 5 29.00 -13.03 16.42
CA ALA A 5 28.45 -13.18 15.07
C ALA A 5 27.61 -14.46 14.90
N GLU A 6 27.96 -15.55 15.58
CA GLU A 6 27.13 -16.76 15.62
C GLU A 6 25.88 -16.56 16.48
N GLU A 7 26.02 -15.78 17.55
CA GLU A 7 24.92 -15.45 18.45
C GLU A 7 23.89 -14.55 17.75
N LEU A 8 24.35 -13.54 17.00
CA LEU A 8 23.48 -12.72 16.13
C LEU A 8 22.80 -13.53 15.01
N ARG A 9 23.52 -14.48 14.40
CA ARG A 9 22.92 -15.38 13.40
C ARG A 9 21.86 -16.31 14.01
N GLN A 10 22.08 -16.79 15.23
CA GLN A 10 21.11 -17.61 15.96
C GLN A 10 19.89 -16.80 16.39
N LEU A 11 20.07 -15.54 16.82
CA LEU A 11 18.96 -14.63 17.13
C LEU A 11 18.13 -14.28 15.88
N HIS A 12 18.77 -14.08 14.73
CA HIS A 12 18.07 -13.83 13.47
C HIS A 12 17.32 -15.06 12.97
N ALA A 13 17.89 -16.27 13.11
CA ALA A 13 17.23 -17.52 12.75
C ALA A 13 16.04 -17.84 13.67
N ALA A 14 16.15 -17.57 14.97
CA ALA A 14 15.08 -17.77 15.95
C ALA A 14 13.94 -16.75 15.82
N SER A 15 14.21 -15.54 15.29
CA SER A 15 13.16 -14.56 14.97
C SER A 15 12.30 -14.95 13.76
N THR A 16 12.72 -15.97 13.00
CA THR A 16 11.95 -16.56 11.88
C THR A 16 10.99 -17.67 12.31
N THR A 17 10.75 -17.87 13.60
CA THR A 17 9.61 -18.68 14.05
C THR A 17 8.33 -17.85 13.88
N GLU A 18 7.52 -18.25 12.90
CA GLU A 18 6.19 -17.73 12.63
C GLU A 18 5.43 -17.49 13.95
N SER A 19 5.14 -16.22 14.25
CA SER A 19 4.21 -15.85 15.31
C SER A 19 2.82 -16.41 14.97
N GLU A 20 2.31 -17.30 15.83
CA GLU A 20 1.06 -18.08 15.68
C GLU A 20 -0.24 -17.24 15.62
N ASP A 21 -0.17 -15.90 15.59
CA ASP A 21 -1.33 -15.01 15.52
C ASP A 21 -1.44 -14.27 14.17
N THR A 22 -0.72 -14.75 13.16
CA THR A 22 -0.80 -14.23 11.79
C THR A 22 -1.27 -15.33 10.85
N LEU A 23 -2.45 -15.17 10.24
CA LEU A 23 -2.89 -16.03 9.14
C LEU A 23 -1.73 -16.15 8.14
N SER A 24 -1.23 -17.37 7.94
CA SER A 24 -0.09 -17.65 7.06
C SER A 24 -0.29 -16.94 5.72
N ALA A 25 0.79 -16.45 5.11
CA ALA A 25 0.74 -15.76 3.82
C ALA A 25 -0.01 -16.58 2.74
N LYS A 26 0.00 -17.92 2.86
CA LYS A 26 -0.77 -18.87 2.05
C LYS A 26 -2.29 -18.73 2.29
N THR A 27 -2.75 -18.77 3.54
CA THR A 27 -4.16 -18.61 3.91
C THR A 27 -4.71 -17.24 3.48
N LYS A 28 -3.88 -16.19 3.54
CA LYS A 28 -4.28 -14.84 3.09
C LYS A 28 -4.38 -14.73 1.56
N LYS A 29 -3.57 -15.49 0.83
CA LYS A 29 -3.67 -15.62 -0.63
C LYS A 29 -4.98 -16.30 -1.01
N GLU A 30 -5.23 -17.47 -0.44
CA GLU A 30 -6.43 -18.26 -0.72
C GLU A 30 -7.71 -17.49 -0.41
N ARG A 31 -7.74 -16.75 0.71
CA ARG A 31 -8.88 -15.88 1.04
C ARG A 31 -9.11 -14.79 -0.01
N PHE A 32 -8.04 -14.21 -0.55
CA PHE A 32 -8.15 -13.16 -1.58
C PHE A 32 -8.59 -13.76 -2.91
N ASP A 33 -7.99 -14.88 -3.33
CA ASP A 33 -8.32 -15.57 -4.57
C ASP A 33 -9.76 -16.11 -4.57
N GLY A 34 -10.31 -16.44 -3.38
CA GLY A 34 -11.71 -16.84 -3.20
C GLY A 34 -12.74 -15.70 -3.26
N GLN A 35 -12.30 -14.44 -3.36
CA GLN A 35 -13.17 -13.26 -3.50
C GLN A 35 -13.40 -12.90 -4.97
N SER A 36 -13.54 -13.90 -5.85
CA SER A 36 -13.83 -13.68 -7.26
C SER A 36 -15.27 -13.21 -7.49
N TRP A 37 -15.52 -12.66 -8.68
CA TRP A 37 -16.86 -12.24 -9.12
C TRP A 37 -17.92 -13.34 -9.07
N ASP A 38 -17.52 -14.62 -9.12
CA ASP A 38 -18.44 -15.75 -9.08
C ASP A 38 -18.70 -16.28 -7.66
N SER A 39 -17.97 -15.77 -6.66
CA SER A 39 -18.16 -16.08 -5.25
C SER A 39 -19.60 -15.80 -4.76
N PRO A 40 -20.25 -14.67 -5.11
CA PRO A 40 -21.64 -14.41 -4.76
C PRO A 40 -22.67 -15.04 -5.71
N SER A 41 -22.34 -16.04 -6.54
CA SER A 41 -23.28 -16.65 -7.50
C SER A 41 -24.55 -17.26 -6.86
N ALA A 42 -24.48 -17.64 -5.58
CA ALA A 42 -25.63 -18.12 -4.81
C ALA A 42 -26.48 -16.99 -4.20
N SER A 43 -26.04 -15.74 -4.30
CA SER A 43 -26.76 -14.58 -3.77
C SER A 43 -27.93 -14.23 -4.68
N PRO A 44 -29.11 -13.86 -4.12
CA PRO A 44 -30.22 -13.33 -4.91
C PRO A 44 -29.88 -12.00 -5.62
N PHE A 45 -28.75 -11.38 -5.27
CA PHE A 45 -28.28 -10.12 -5.87
C PHE A 45 -27.21 -10.31 -6.96
N TYR A 46 -26.86 -11.54 -7.34
CA TYR A 46 -25.79 -11.80 -8.31
C TYR A 46 -26.01 -11.09 -9.65
N ASP A 47 -27.25 -11.10 -10.15
CA ASP A 47 -27.59 -10.44 -11.42
C ASP A 47 -27.38 -8.92 -11.36
N VAL A 48 -27.76 -8.28 -10.25
CA VAL A 48 -27.57 -6.84 -10.02
C VAL A 48 -26.07 -6.50 -9.91
N LEU A 49 -25.29 -7.34 -9.23
CA LEU A 49 -23.84 -7.16 -9.13
C LEU A 49 -23.15 -7.28 -10.48
N ARG A 50 -23.63 -8.18 -11.35
CA ARG A 50 -23.14 -8.34 -12.73
C ARG A 50 -23.51 -7.17 -13.62
N GLU A 51 -24.73 -6.64 -13.46
CA GLU A 51 -25.20 -5.46 -14.19
C GLU A 51 -24.34 -4.22 -13.87
N HIS A 52 -24.02 -4.00 -12.60
CA HIS A 52 -23.19 -2.89 -12.13
C HIS A 52 -21.71 -3.25 -11.96
N LYS A 53 -21.17 -4.11 -12.82
CA LYS A 53 -19.74 -4.49 -12.73
C LYS A 53 -18.80 -3.29 -12.93
N ASP A 54 -19.23 -2.30 -13.69
CA ASP A 54 -18.50 -1.07 -13.98
C ASP A 54 -18.24 -0.19 -12.75
N VAL A 55 -19.12 -0.22 -11.74
CA VAL A 55 -18.96 0.60 -10.52
C VAL A 55 -18.01 -0.03 -9.50
N LEU A 56 -17.65 -1.30 -9.68
CA LEU A 56 -16.77 -2.07 -8.80
C LEU A 56 -15.60 -2.69 -9.60
N PRO A 57 -14.76 -1.89 -10.28
CA PRO A 57 -13.71 -2.45 -11.13
C PRO A 57 -12.68 -3.24 -10.30
N ASP A 58 -12.13 -4.30 -10.92
CA ASP A 58 -11.09 -5.15 -10.31
C ASP A 58 -9.80 -4.37 -10.03
N GLU A 59 -9.50 -3.38 -10.87
CA GLU A 59 -8.38 -2.45 -10.73
C GLU A 59 -8.87 -1.00 -10.72
N ILE A 60 -8.29 -0.17 -9.87
CA ILE A 60 -8.62 1.26 -9.81
C ILE A 60 -8.07 1.93 -11.08
N PRO A 61 -8.91 2.60 -11.89
CA PRO A 61 -8.44 3.26 -13.10
C PRO A 61 -7.40 4.32 -12.78
N ALA A 62 -6.44 4.49 -13.70
CA ALA A 62 -5.39 5.51 -13.60
C ALA A 62 -5.89 6.92 -13.99
N GLU A 63 -7.20 7.12 -14.08
CA GLU A 63 -7.81 8.40 -14.42
C GLU A 63 -8.18 9.17 -13.15
N LEU A 64 -8.24 10.50 -13.26
CA LEU A 64 -8.78 11.33 -12.20
C LEU A 64 -10.31 11.19 -12.19
N PRO A 65 -10.93 11.08 -11.00
CA PRO A 65 -12.39 11.15 -10.91
C PRO A 65 -12.91 12.45 -11.50
N GLN A 66 -14.11 12.39 -12.08
CA GLN A 66 -14.80 13.58 -12.57
C GLN A 66 -14.92 14.63 -11.45
N ASP A 67 -14.54 15.87 -11.75
CA ASP A 67 -14.69 16.98 -10.81
C ASP A 67 -16.18 17.24 -10.55
N LYS A 68 -16.59 17.10 -9.28
CA LYS A 68 -17.96 17.35 -8.80
C LYS A 68 -18.10 18.70 -8.11
N GLY A 69 -17.05 19.55 -8.14
CA GLY A 69 -17.02 20.84 -7.44
C GLY A 69 -16.79 20.74 -5.93
N ILE A 70 -16.57 19.53 -5.40
CA ILE A 70 -16.25 19.29 -3.99
C ILE A 70 -14.79 18.86 -3.91
N GLN A 71 -13.96 19.69 -3.27
CA GLN A 71 -12.55 19.41 -3.06
C GLN A 71 -12.27 19.14 -1.58
N HIS A 72 -11.30 18.26 -1.31
CA HIS A 72 -10.84 18.03 0.06
C HIS A 72 -9.91 19.18 0.45
N GLU A 73 -10.31 19.94 1.47
CA GLU A 73 -9.49 20.97 2.11
C GLU A 73 -9.02 20.48 3.48
N ILE A 74 -7.78 20.83 3.84
CA ILE A 74 -7.18 20.49 5.13
C ILE A 74 -7.06 21.77 5.94
N ASP A 75 -7.97 21.95 6.89
CA ASP A 75 -7.94 23.09 7.81
C ASP A 75 -6.82 22.90 8.84
N LEU A 76 -5.90 23.86 8.88
CA LEU A 76 -4.82 23.87 9.87
C LEU A 76 -5.22 24.74 11.06
N VAL A 77 -4.92 24.25 12.27
CA VAL A 77 -5.07 25.06 13.48
C VAL A 77 -4.10 26.26 13.39
N PRO A 78 -4.55 27.51 13.63
CA PRO A 78 -3.68 28.67 13.58
C PRO A 78 -2.45 28.52 14.47
N GLY A 79 -1.26 28.82 13.92
CA GLY A 79 0.02 28.67 14.63
C GLY A 79 0.65 27.28 14.53
N THR A 80 0.02 26.33 13.82
CA THR A 80 0.61 25.03 13.52
C THR A 80 1.88 25.19 12.70
N LYS A 81 2.96 24.54 13.14
CA LYS A 81 4.20 24.48 12.39
C LYS A 81 4.13 23.35 11.37
N TYR A 82 4.85 23.52 10.27
CA TYR A 82 4.96 22.48 9.26
C TYR A 82 5.70 21.25 9.80
N CYS A 83 5.24 20.06 9.40
CA CYS A 83 5.93 18.80 9.66
C CYS A 83 6.99 18.57 8.58
N VAL A 84 8.26 18.53 8.98
CA VAL A 84 9.38 18.18 8.08
C VAL A 84 10.14 17.02 8.68
N THR A 85 9.95 15.86 8.08
CA THR A 85 10.71 14.67 8.38
C THR A 85 11.49 14.27 7.13
N ARG A 86 12.80 14.04 7.30
CA ARG A 86 13.68 13.61 6.19
C ARG A 86 13.39 12.17 5.80
N GLN A 87 13.53 11.88 4.51
CA GLN A 87 13.50 10.53 3.99
C GLN A 87 14.57 9.66 4.68
N TRP A 88 14.16 8.52 5.22
CA TRP A 88 15.11 7.55 5.78
C TRP A 88 15.86 6.83 4.66
N PRO A 89 17.10 6.37 4.91
CA PRO A 89 17.81 5.51 3.96
C PRO A 89 17.00 4.24 3.69
N LEU A 90 16.77 3.93 2.41
CA LEU A 90 16.06 2.74 1.98
C LEU A 90 16.96 1.83 1.12
N PRO A 91 16.73 0.51 1.12
CA PRO A 91 17.36 -0.40 0.17
C PRO A 91 17.03 -0.02 -1.29
N ARG A 92 17.96 -0.29 -2.21
CA ARG A 92 17.81 0.07 -3.64
C ARG A 92 16.53 -0.46 -4.27
N ASP A 93 16.12 -1.68 -3.90
CA ASP A 93 14.89 -2.30 -4.43
C ASP A 93 13.63 -1.54 -4.00
N GLN A 94 13.61 -1.00 -2.78
CA GLN A 94 12.49 -0.19 -2.28
C GLN A 94 12.46 1.18 -2.94
N VAL A 95 13.63 1.82 -3.10
CA VAL A 95 13.75 3.08 -3.83
C VAL A 95 13.20 2.93 -5.25
N LYS A 96 13.62 1.90 -5.97
CA LYS A 96 13.13 1.63 -7.33
C LYS A 96 11.61 1.43 -7.34
N ALA A 97 11.06 0.66 -6.41
CA ALA A 97 9.61 0.43 -6.35
C ALA A 97 8.82 1.70 -6.07
N ILE A 98 9.36 2.60 -5.24
CA ILE A 98 8.77 3.92 -4.95
C ILE A 98 8.83 4.81 -6.20
N ASP A 99 9.98 4.87 -6.87
CA ASP A 99 10.17 5.69 -8.07
C ASP A 99 9.24 5.23 -9.21
N ASP A 100 9.20 3.92 -9.49
CA ASP A 100 8.30 3.33 -10.50
C ASP A 100 6.81 3.65 -10.17
N PHE A 101 6.42 3.58 -8.89
CA PHE A 101 5.06 3.90 -8.45
C PHE A 101 4.72 5.37 -8.70
N PHE A 102 5.57 6.31 -8.27
CA PHE A 102 5.29 7.72 -8.44
C PHE A 102 5.35 8.16 -9.91
N GLU A 103 6.20 7.55 -10.72
CA GLU A 103 6.22 7.81 -12.18
C GLU A 103 4.89 7.44 -12.82
N SER A 104 4.34 6.26 -12.51
CA SER A 104 3.02 5.83 -12.97
C SER A 104 1.92 6.80 -12.51
N ARG A 105 1.93 7.21 -11.23
CA ARG A 105 0.95 8.16 -10.69
C ARG A 105 1.07 9.56 -11.30
N ARG A 106 2.29 9.98 -11.68
CA ARG A 106 2.54 11.26 -12.35
C ARG A 106 1.98 11.25 -13.76
N GLN A 107 2.19 10.16 -14.51
CA GLN A 107 1.61 9.99 -15.85
C GLN A 107 0.08 9.96 -15.81
N ALA A 108 -0.49 9.38 -14.75
CA ALA A 108 -1.93 9.38 -14.45
C ALA A 108 -2.50 10.76 -14.02
N GLY A 109 -1.64 11.76 -13.78
CA GLY A 109 -2.07 13.07 -13.26
C GLY A 109 -2.52 13.04 -11.79
N GLN A 110 -2.32 11.93 -11.07
CA GLN A 110 -2.75 11.74 -9.68
C GLN A 110 -1.80 12.40 -8.68
N VAL A 111 -0.52 12.57 -9.05
CA VAL A 111 0.50 13.24 -8.25
C VAL A 111 1.32 14.20 -9.11
N ARG A 112 1.95 15.19 -8.47
CA ARG A 112 2.84 16.15 -9.12
C ARG A 112 3.99 16.53 -8.20
N GLU A 113 5.07 17.03 -8.78
CA GLU A 113 6.14 17.65 -8.00
C GLU A 113 5.62 18.85 -7.21
N SER A 114 6.14 19.01 -5.99
CA SER A 114 5.76 20.09 -5.11
C SER A 114 7.00 20.69 -4.42
N LYS A 115 6.92 21.99 -4.12
CA LYS A 115 7.87 22.70 -3.26
C LYS A 115 7.24 22.95 -1.89
N SER A 116 6.58 21.93 -1.34
CA SER A 116 5.85 22.04 -0.08
C SER A 116 6.81 22.26 1.09
N PRO A 117 6.46 23.12 2.06
CA PRO A 117 7.18 23.18 3.33
C PRO A 117 6.93 21.94 4.21
N HIS A 118 5.98 21.07 3.86
CA HIS A 118 5.69 19.82 4.55
C HIS A 118 6.35 18.63 3.85
N SER A 119 6.95 17.73 4.62
CA SER A 119 7.49 16.47 4.11
C SER A 119 7.34 15.32 5.10
N ALA A 120 6.95 14.16 4.59
CA ALA A 120 6.89 12.89 5.30
C ALA A 120 7.76 11.85 4.58
N PRO A 121 8.50 10.99 5.31
CA PRO A 121 9.27 9.93 4.68
C PRO A 121 8.30 8.92 4.07
N THR A 122 8.67 8.44 2.89
CA THR A 122 7.93 7.41 2.16
C THR A 122 8.68 6.09 2.26
N PHE A 123 7.97 4.99 2.41
CA PHE A 123 8.54 3.65 2.40
C PHE A 123 7.57 2.68 1.75
N CYS A 124 7.99 1.44 1.52
CA CYS A 124 7.12 0.42 0.95
C CYS A 124 7.04 -0.85 1.78
N VAL A 125 5.85 -1.44 1.85
CA VAL A 125 5.57 -2.68 2.57
C VAL A 125 5.23 -3.77 1.57
N LYS A 126 5.91 -4.92 1.66
CA LYS A 126 5.61 -6.08 0.81
C LYS A 126 4.29 -6.71 1.23
N LYS A 127 3.39 -6.89 0.28
CA LYS A 127 2.11 -7.59 0.48
C LYS A 127 2.16 -8.97 -0.16
N PRO A 128 1.46 -9.96 0.40
CA PRO A 128 1.46 -11.33 -0.15
C PRO A 128 0.99 -11.42 -1.61
N GLN A 129 0.03 -10.59 -2.03
CA GLN A 129 -0.53 -10.60 -3.40
C GLN A 129 -0.23 -9.35 -4.22
N SER A 130 -0.28 -8.17 -3.61
CA SER A 130 -0.30 -6.89 -4.34
C SER A 130 1.08 -6.24 -4.47
N GLY A 131 2.16 -7.02 -4.49
CA GLY A 131 3.52 -6.49 -4.56
C GLY A 131 3.87 -5.52 -3.42
N TRP A 132 4.58 -4.44 -3.75
CA TRP A 132 4.91 -3.36 -2.81
C TRP A 132 3.75 -2.37 -2.69
N ARG A 133 3.38 -2.02 -1.46
CA ARG A 133 2.47 -0.88 -1.19
C ARG A 133 3.26 0.29 -0.63
N ILE A 134 3.06 1.47 -1.19
CA ILE A 134 3.68 2.70 -0.73
C ILE A 134 2.93 3.24 0.49
N ALA A 135 3.68 3.69 1.50
CA ALA A 135 3.17 4.27 2.74
C ALA A 135 4.00 5.49 3.14
N HIS A 136 3.37 6.41 3.87
CA HIS A 136 3.98 7.62 4.44
C HIS A 136 3.93 7.53 5.97
N ALA A 137 4.95 8.06 6.66
CA ALA A 137 5.01 8.09 8.13
C ALA A 137 4.63 9.46 8.71
#